data_AF-A0A1H0Y1R2-F1
#
_entry.id   AF-A0A1H0Y1R2-F1
#
_cell.length_a   1.000
_cell.length_b   1.000
_cell.length_c   1.000
_cell.angle_alpha   90.00
_cell.angle_beta   90.00
_cell.angle_gamma   90.00
#
_symmetry.space_group_name_H-M   'P 1'
#
loop_
_entity.id
_entity.type
_entity.pdbx_description
1 polymer ?
#
loop_
_entity_poly.entity_id
_entity_poly.type
_entity_poly.pdbx_seq_one_letter_code
_entity_poly.pdbx_strand_id
1 'polypeptide(L)'
;MDIKQRTIEMIEFFKYTTPKDISEEKWREACDKAIKSIDQLKESDETKMSLKDLERANILVQDVKILKTLSKSKIEYLRVTYPDGRDDCIHMKDELKKKIQKVFEDCAEESKAELKELGVEYE
;
A
#
# COMPACT_ATOMS: atom_id res chain seq x y z
N MET A 1 19.64 3.17 6.63
CA MET A 1 20.00 3.80 7.92
C MET A 1 18.70 4.15 8.62
N ASP A 2 18.40 3.43 9.70
CA ASP A 2 17.14 3.53 10.42
C ASP A 2 16.97 4.91 11.07
N ILE A 3 15.73 5.40 11.15
CA ILE A 3 15.35 6.68 11.76
C ILE A 3 15.75 6.69 13.24
N LYS A 4 15.67 5.54 13.91
CA LYS A 4 16.12 5.35 15.29
C LYS A 4 17.61 5.69 15.44
N GLN A 5 18.46 5.10 14.59
CA GLN A 5 19.90 5.34 14.58
C GLN A 5 20.26 6.81 14.35
N ARG A 6 19.61 7.46 13.37
CA ARG A 6 19.79 8.91 13.10
C ARG A 6 19.43 9.79 14.30
N THR A 7 18.39 9.41 15.04
CA THR A 7 17.92 10.18 16.18
C THR A 7 18.89 10.04 17.36
N ILE A 8 19.44 8.85 17.58
CA ILE A 8 20.48 8.61 18.60
C ILE A 8 21.74 9.44 18.30
N GLU A 9 22.26 9.36 17.06
CA GLU A 9 23.44 10.12 16.63
C GLU A 9 23.26 11.64 16.83
N MET A 10 22.06 12.15 16.53
CA MET A 10 21.73 13.56 16.73
C MET A 10 21.75 13.95 18.21
N ILE A 11 21.20 13.11 19.10
CA ILE A 11 21.20 13.39 20.55
C ILE A 11 22.61 13.29 21.13
N GLU A 12 23.43 12.34 20.67
CA GLU A 12 24.84 12.24 21.07
C GLU A 12 25.63 13.49 20.67
N PHE A 13 25.36 14.04 19.48
CA PHE A 13 25.94 15.30 19.05
C PHE A 13 25.54 16.47 19.96
N PHE A 14 24.25 16.57 20.31
CA PHE A 14 23.75 17.65 21.17
C PHE A 14 24.10 17.50 22.66
N LYS A 15 24.49 16.29 23.10
CA LYS A 15 24.87 16.01 24.50
C LYS A 15 26.00 16.92 25.02
N TYR A 16 26.85 17.40 24.12
CA TYR A 16 27.99 18.27 24.45
C TYR A 16 27.72 19.77 24.20
N THR A 17 26.52 20.13 23.74
CA THR A 17 26.09 21.52 23.55
C THR A 17 24.99 21.88 24.55
N THR A 18 25.40 22.11 25.79
CA THR A 18 24.51 22.42 26.91
C THR A 18 23.79 23.76 26.72
N PRO A 19 22.44 23.80 26.83
CA PRO A 19 21.68 25.06 26.85
C PRO A 19 22.05 25.95 28.04
N LYS A 20 21.97 27.28 27.87
CA LYS A 20 22.39 28.26 28.90
C LYS A 20 21.62 28.15 30.23
N ASP A 21 20.41 27.60 30.20
CA ASP A 21 19.48 27.59 31.34
C ASP A 21 19.45 26.24 32.10
N ILE A 22 20.33 25.29 31.75
CA ILE A 22 20.38 23.94 32.35
C ILE A 22 21.84 23.62 32.72
N SER A 23 22.06 22.96 33.86
CA SER A 23 23.41 22.50 34.20
C SER A 23 23.87 21.39 33.26
N GLU A 24 25.15 21.37 32.92
CA GLU A 24 25.75 20.38 32.01
C GLU A 24 25.48 18.95 32.45
N GLU A 25 25.56 18.68 33.76
CA GLU A 25 25.27 17.37 34.34
C GLU A 25 23.81 16.94 34.10
N LYS A 26 22.84 17.84 34.36
CA LYS A 26 21.41 17.57 34.13
C LYS A 26 21.09 17.39 32.66
N TRP A 27 21.76 18.15 31.79
CA TRP A 27 21.61 18.01 30.34
C TRP A 27 22.12 16.66 29.84
N ARG A 28 23.33 16.27 30.26
CA ARG A 28 23.92 14.97 29.90
C ARG A 28 23.05 13.81 30.37
N GLU A 29 22.54 13.87 31.60
CA GLU A 29 21.64 12.85 32.15
C GLU A 29 20.32 12.76 31.37
N ALA A 30 19.76 13.90 30.95
CA ALA A 30 18.55 13.95 30.12
C ALA A 30 18.79 13.34 28.73
N CYS A 31 19.92 13.65 28.08
CA CYS A 31 20.31 13.03 26.82
C CYS A 31 20.49 11.51 26.95
N ASP A 32 21.13 11.04 28.03
CA ASP A 32 21.32 9.59 28.27
C ASP A 32 19.99 8.86 28.51
N LYS A 33 19.05 9.48 29.21
CA LYS A 33 17.69 8.94 29.36
C LYS A 33 16.95 8.91 28.03
N ALA A 34 17.08 9.94 27.20
CA ALA A 34 16.46 10.00 25.88
C ALA A 34 17.01 8.92 24.94
N ILE A 35 18.34 8.74 24.88
CA ILE A 35 18.98 7.68 24.10
C ILE A 35 18.50 6.30 24.56
N LYS A 36 18.51 6.02 25.88
CA LYS A 36 17.97 4.74 26.41
C LYS A 36 16.51 4.52 26.06
N SER A 37 15.70 5.57 26.09
CA SER A 37 14.27 5.47 25.75
C SER A 37 14.07 5.16 24.27
N ILE A 38 14.86 5.79 23.40
CA ILE A 38 14.86 5.54 21.95
C ILE A 38 15.40 4.15 21.64
N ASP A 39 16.45 3.70 22.33
CA ASP A 39 17.03 2.38 22.18
C ASP A 39 16.04 1.26 22.57
N GLN A 40 15.17 1.53 23.55
CA GLN A 40 14.07 0.65 23.94
C GLN A 40 12.86 0.70 23.00
N LEU A 41 12.75 1.71 22.12
CA LEU A 41 11.77 1.65 21.06
C LEU A 41 12.11 0.44 20.20
N LYS A 42 11.13 -0.45 20.02
CA LYS A 42 11.21 -1.46 18.97
C LYS A 42 11.52 -0.70 17.69
N GLU A 43 12.53 -1.17 16.94
CA GLU A 43 12.64 -0.77 15.53
C GLU A 43 11.24 -0.94 14.95
N SER A 44 10.73 0.07 14.22
CA SER A 44 9.43 -0.10 13.59
C SER A 44 9.57 -1.29 12.67
N ASP A 45 9.00 -2.42 13.07
CA ASP A 45 9.12 -3.69 12.38
C ASP A 45 8.89 -3.46 10.90
N GLU A 46 9.65 -4.21 10.11
CA GLU A 46 9.81 -4.28 8.66
C GLU A 46 8.51 -4.38 7.82
N THR A 47 7.36 -4.07 8.42
CA THR A 47 6.00 -3.93 7.86
C THR A 47 5.74 -2.66 7.04
N LYS A 48 6.79 -1.95 6.58
CA LYS A 48 6.58 -0.93 5.56
C LYS A 48 6.59 -1.60 4.21
N MET A 49 5.40 -1.98 3.72
CA MET A 49 5.17 -2.19 2.28
C MET A 49 5.94 -1.10 1.52
N SER A 50 6.72 -1.49 0.52
CA SER A 50 7.44 -0.49 -0.26
C SER A 50 6.45 0.46 -0.93
N LEU A 51 6.88 1.67 -1.31
CA LEU A 51 6.01 2.60 -2.07
C LEU A 51 5.43 1.91 -3.32
N LYS A 52 6.21 1.04 -3.95
CA LYS A 52 5.79 0.24 -5.10
C LYS A 52 4.70 -0.78 -4.74
N ASP A 53 4.80 -1.43 -3.59
CA ASP A 53 3.79 -2.38 -3.12
C ASP A 53 2.50 -1.66 -2.70
N LEU A 54 2.60 -0.47 -2.11
CA LEU A 54 1.45 0.39 -1.82
C LEU A 54 0.73 0.86 -3.08
N GLU A 55 1.48 1.30 -4.10
CA GLU A 55 0.90 1.68 -5.40
C GLU A 55 0.19 0.48 -6.04
N ARG A 56 0.82 -0.70 -6.01
CA ARG A 56 0.23 -1.94 -6.53
C ARG A 56 -1.03 -2.35 -5.77
N ALA A 57 -0.99 -2.33 -4.44
CA ALA A 57 -2.15 -2.62 -3.60
C ALA A 57 -3.31 -1.65 -3.88
N ASN A 58 -3.02 -0.36 -4.08
CA ASN A 58 -4.05 0.62 -4.42
C ASN A 58 -4.70 0.34 -5.79
N ILE A 59 -3.91 -0.05 -6.80
CA ILE A 59 -4.42 -0.48 -8.11
C ILE A 59 -5.33 -1.71 -7.94
N LEU A 60 -4.86 -2.74 -7.25
CA LEU A 60 -5.63 -3.97 -7.02
C LEU A 60 -6.96 -3.70 -6.28
N VAL A 61 -6.96 -2.81 -5.28
CA VAL A 61 -8.20 -2.40 -4.58
C VAL A 61 -9.19 -1.75 -5.55
N GLN A 62 -8.71 -0.92 -6.48
CA GLN A 62 -9.56 -0.31 -7.49
C GLN A 62 -10.09 -1.35 -8.48
N ASP A 63 -9.21 -2.25 -8.94
CA ASP A 63 -9.57 -3.33 -9.86
C ASP A 63 -10.64 -4.24 -9.25
N VAL A 64 -10.48 -4.67 -8.00
CA VAL A 64 -11.50 -5.48 -7.30
C VAL A 64 -12.85 -4.76 -7.26
N LYS A 65 -12.89 -3.45 -6.99
CA LYS A 65 -14.15 -2.67 -6.99
C LYS A 65 -14.78 -2.63 -8.38
N ILE A 66 -13.98 -2.39 -9.41
CA ILE A 66 -14.44 -2.33 -10.80
C ILE A 66 -14.96 -3.70 -11.23
N LEU A 67 -14.20 -4.77 -11.02
CA LEU A 67 -14.56 -6.14 -11.39
C LEU A 67 -15.80 -6.64 -10.64
N LYS A 68 -15.91 -6.40 -9.33
CA LYS A 68 -17.14 -6.68 -8.54
C LYS A 68 -18.36 -5.94 -9.12
N THR A 69 -18.17 -4.73 -9.64
CA THR A 69 -19.26 -3.96 -10.27
C THR A 69 -19.61 -4.53 -11.65
N LEU A 70 -18.60 -4.84 -12.47
CA LEU A 70 -18.78 -5.39 -13.82
C LEU A 70 -19.44 -6.77 -13.83
N SER A 71 -19.11 -7.64 -12.87
CA SER A 71 -19.73 -8.98 -12.73
C SER A 71 -21.25 -8.92 -12.52
N LYS A 72 -21.76 -7.83 -11.92
CA LYS A 72 -23.19 -7.60 -11.68
C LYS A 72 -23.85 -6.71 -12.74
N SER A 73 -23.05 -6.14 -13.63
CA SER A 73 -23.52 -5.19 -14.64
C SER A 73 -24.17 -5.91 -15.81
N LYS A 74 -25.20 -5.27 -16.39
CA LYS A 74 -25.82 -5.74 -17.63
C LYS A 74 -24.88 -5.45 -18.81
N ILE A 75 -24.53 -6.47 -19.56
CA ILE A 75 -23.72 -6.35 -20.79
C ILE A 75 -24.65 -6.23 -21.99
N GLU A 76 -24.56 -5.14 -22.74
CA GLU A 76 -25.47 -4.87 -23.87
C GLU A 76 -24.90 -5.35 -25.22
N TYR A 77 -23.66 -4.96 -25.52
CA TYR A 77 -22.94 -5.33 -26.75
C TYR A 77 -21.43 -5.35 -26.49
N LEU A 78 -20.69 -6.02 -27.35
CA LEU A 78 -19.23 -5.98 -27.38
C LEU A 78 -18.80 -5.00 -28.47
N ARG A 79 -18.09 -3.93 -28.11
CA ARG A 79 -17.44 -3.05 -29.10
C ARG A 79 -16.10 -3.66 -29.50
N VAL A 80 -15.84 -3.72 -30.80
CA VAL A 80 -14.60 -4.24 -31.37
C VAL A 80 -14.00 -3.15 -32.25
N THR A 81 -12.71 -2.89 -32.08
CA THR A 81 -11.91 -2.04 -32.97
C THR A 81 -11.03 -2.92 -33.82
N TYR A 82 -11.18 -2.86 -35.13
CA TYR A 82 -10.40 -3.62 -36.10
C TYR A 82 -9.00 -3.02 -36.28
N PRO A 83 -8.02 -3.77 -36.80
CA PRO A 83 -6.66 -3.26 -37.06
C PRO A 83 -6.61 -2.07 -38.03
N ASP A 84 -7.61 -1.94 -38.90
CA ASP A 84 -7.77 -0.82 -39.83
C ASP A 84 -8.44 0.42 -39.18
N GLY A 85 -8.70 0.38 -37.87
CA GLY A 85 -9.27 1.46 -37.09
C GLY A 85 -10.80 1.57 -37.17
N ARG A 86 -11.49 0.70 -37.91
CA ARG A 86 -12.95 0.67 -37.90
C ARG A 86 -13.47 0.11 -36.57
N ASP A 87 -14.64 0.59 -36.15
CA ASP A 87 -15.35 0.10 -34.98
C ASP A 87 -16.64 -0.60 -35.37
N ASP A 88 -17.00 -1.66 -34.64
CA ASP A 88 -18.29 -2.34 -34.77
C ASP A 88 -18.79 -2.86 -33.40
N CYS A 89 -20.09 -3.14 -33.31
CA CYS A 89 -20.74 -3.61 -32.09
C CYS A 89 -21.43 -4.95 -32.32
N ILE A 90 -21.04 -5.96 -31.55
CA ILE A 90 -21.56 -7.33 -31.66
C ILE A 90 -22.52 -7.60 -30.51
N HIS A 91 -23.76 -7.97 -30.85
CA HIS A 91 -24.72 -8.48 -29.87
C HIS A 91 -24.34 -9.90 -29.45
N MET A 92 -24.28 -10.12 -28.14
CA MET A 92 -23.91 -11.40 -27.56
C MET A 92 -25.13 -12.19 -27.09
N LYS A 93 -25.05 -13.52 -27.23
CA LYS A 93 -25.99 -14.43 -26.56
C LYS A 93 -25.83 -14.34 -25.05
N ASP A 94 -26.91 -14.59 -24.31
CA ASP A 94 -26.92 -14.45 -22.86
C ASP A 94 -25.96 -15.42 -22.16
N GLU A 95 -25.73 -16.61 -22.71
CA GLU A 95 -24.72 -17.54 -22.18
C GLU A 95 -23.31 -16.95 -22.21
N LEU A 96 -22.96 -16.22 -23.27
CA LEU A 96 -21.65 -15.57 -23.39
C LEU A 96 -21.54 -14.41 -22.39
N LYS A 97 -22.61 -13.62 -22.22
CA LYS A 97 -22.66 -12.55 -21.21
C LYS A 97 -22.42 -13.11 -19.81
N LYS A 98 -23.07 -14.21 -19.45
CA LYS A 98 -22.88 -14.89 -18.15
C LYS A 98 -21.44 -15.38 -17.98
N LYS A 99 -20.82 -15.91 -19.03
CA LYS A 99 -19.39 -16.31 -18.98
C LYS A 99 -18.49 -15.11 -18.72
N ILE A 100 -18.70 -13.99 -19.39
CA ILE A 100 -17.92 -12.75 -19.16
C ILE A 100 -18.09 -12.25 -17.73
N GLN A 101 -19.32 -12.22 -17.22
CA GLN A 101 -19.60 -11.83 -15.82
C GLN A 101 -18.86 -12.73 -14.82
N LYS A 102 -18.84 -14.04 -15.07
CA LYS A 102 -18.07 -14.98 -14.25
C LYS A 102 -16.56 -14.72 -14.32
N VAL A 103 -16.03 -14.42 -15.50
CA VAL A 103 -14.60 -14.04 -15.63
C VAL A 103 -14.28 -12.81 -14.77
N PHE A 104 -15.16 -11.80 -14.72
CA PHE A 104 -14.95 -10.66 -13.84
C PHE A 104 -14.96 -11.03 -12.35
N GLU A 105 -15.81 -11.98 -11.94
CA GLU A 105 -15.83 -12.50 -10.58
C GLU A 105 -14.54 -13.25 -10.25
N ASP A 106 -14.11 -14.17 -11.12
CA ASP A 106 -12.88 -14.95 -10.97
C ASP A 106 -11.65 -14.02 -10.87
N CYS A 107 -11.53 -13.02 -11.75
CA CYS A 107 -10.46 -12.01 -11.69
C CYS A 107 -10.50 -11.16 -10.41
N ALA A 108 -11.69 -10.86 -9.88
CA ALA A 108 -11.80 -10.11 -8.63
C ALA A 108 -11.26 -10.92 -7.44
N GLU A 109 -11.50 -12.23 -7.40
CA GLU A 109 -10.97 -13.12 -6.37
C GLU A 109 -9.45 -13.32 -6.52
N GLU A 110 -8.92 -13.40 -7.74
CA GLU A 110 -7.48 -13.40 -8.00
C GLU A 110 -6.80 -12.13 -7.45
N SER A 111 -7.36 -10.94 -7.75
CA SER A 111 -6.82 -9.68 -7.23
C SER A 111 -6.93 -9.56 -5.71
N LYS A 112 -7.97 -10.13 -5.08
CA LYS A 112 -8.06 -10.21 -3.61
C LYS A 112 -7.01 -11.14 -3.00
N ALA A 113 -6.74 -12.28 -3.65
CA ALA A 113 -5.71 -13.20 -3.20
C ALA A 113 -4.34 -12.50 -3.24
N GLU A 114 -4.06 -11.75 -4.29
CA GLU A 114 -2.82 -10.95 -4.41
C GLU A 114 -2.74 -9.85 -3.34
N LEU A 115 -3.84 -9.15 -3.04
CA LEU A 115 -3.88 -8.18 -1.94
C LEU A 115 -3.52 -8.83 -0.59
N LYS A 116 -4.00 -10.05 -0.35
CA LYS A 116 -3.68 -10.81 0.86
C LYS A 116 -2.20 -11.17 0.94
N GLU A 117 -1.57 -11.52 -0.19
CA GLU A 117 -0.11 -11.75 -0.26
C GLU A 117 0.70 -10.48 0.05
N LEU A 118 0.17 -9.30 -0.30
CA LEU A 118 0.74 -7.99 0.06
C LEU A 118 0.45 -7.57 1.51
N GLY A 119 -0.26 -8.41 2.30
CA GLY A 119 -0.64 -8.10 3.68
C GLY A 119 -1.81 -7.11 3.80
N VAL A 120 -2.59 -6.93 2.72
CA VAL A 120 -3.78 -6.08 2.70
C VAL A 120 -5.02 -6.97 2.77
N GLU A 121 -5.75 -6.90 3.88
CA GLU A 121 -7.06 -7.53 3.99
C GLU A 121 -8.13 -6.66 3.30
N TYR A 122 -8.91 -7.27 2.42
CA TYR A 122 -9.98 -6.62 1.67
C TYR A 122 -11.27 -7.43 1.79
N GLU A 123 -12.30 -6.84 2.42
CA GLU A 123 -13.65 -7.42 2.60
C GLU A 123 -14.54 -7.24 1.34
#